data_AF-A0A4U5P4N6-F1
#
_entry.id   AF-A0A4U5P4N6-F1
#
_cell.length_a   1.000
_cell.length_b   1.000
_cell.length_c   1.000
_cell.angle_alpha   90.00
_cell.angle_beta   90.00
_cell.angle_gamma   90.00
#
_symmetry.space_group_name_H-M   'P 1'
#
loop_
_entity.id
_entity.type
_entity.pdbx_description
1 polymer ?
#
loop_
_entity_poly.entity_id
_entity_poly.type
_entity_poly.pdbx_seq_one_letter_code
_entity_poly.pdbx_strand_id
1 'polypeptide(L)'
;MPPSQDRFVERGYMKTGHVTALDLSCSMLYGTLHPNSTLFSLHHLQKLDLSDNDFNSSHISSRFGQFSNLTHLNLNFSVFAGQVPLEISHLSKLVSLDLSDNDYPSL
;
A
#
# COMPACT_ATOMS: atom_id res chain seq x y z
N MET A 1 -37.27 3.70 -26.75
CA MET A 1 -35.91 3.41 -26.28
C MET A 1 -36.03 2.77 -24.91
N PRO A 2 -35.59 1.51 -24.71
CA PRO A 2 -35.56 0.93 -23.38
C PRO A 2 -34.35 1.50 -22.60
N PRO A 3 -34.43 1.63 -21.27
CA PRO A 3 -33.31 2.07 -20.47
C PRO A 3 -32.16 1.03 -20.53
N SER A 4 -30.94 1.54 -20.56
CA SER A 4 -29.70 0.79 -20.41
C SER A 4 -29.76 -0.05 -19.14
N GLN A 5 -29.73 -1.36 -19.35
CA GLN A 5 -29.81 -2.36 -18.32
C GLN A 5 -28.48 -2.35 -17.54
N ASP A 6 -28.49 -1.74 -16.36
CA ASP A 6 -27.46 -1.96 -15.35
C ASP A 6 -27.47 -3.46 -15.03
N ARG A 7 -26.57 -4.19 -15.68
CA ARG A 7 -26.22 -5.55 -15.29
C ARG A 7 -25.50 -5.45 -13.97
N PHE A 8 -26.27 -5.53 -12.89
CA PHE A 8 -25.77 -6.04 -11.62
C PHE A 8 -25.20 -7.44 -11.89
N VAL A 9 -23.87 -7.49 -12.04
CA VAL A 9 -23.13 -8.74 -12.02
C VAL A 9 -22.91 -9.07 -10.55
N GLU A 10 -23.89 -9.74 -9.94
CA GLU A 10 -23.62 -10.57 -8.76
C GLU A 10 -22.77 -11.74 -9.22
N ARG A 11 -21.44 -11.62 -9.06
CA ARG A 11 -20.55 -12.78 -9.04
C ARG A 11 -19.97 -12.85 -7.65
N GLY A 12 -20.29 -13.97 -6.99
CA GLY A 12 -20.23 -14.11 -5.55
C GLY A 12 -18.88 -13.78 -4.96
N TYR A 13 -18.90 -13.05 -3.86
CA TYR A 13 -17.81 -13.05 -2.92
C TYR A 13 -18.41 -13.08 -1.52
N MET A 14 -18.37 -14.25 -0.88
CA MET A 14 -18.16 -14.25 0.55
C MET A 14 -16.76 -13.68 0.78
N LYS A 15 -16.65 -12.34 0.79
CA LYS A 15 -15.45 -11.65 1.25
C LYS A 15 -15.35 -11.96 2.74
N THR A 16 -14.21 -12.48 3.14
CA THR A 16 -13.86 -13.05 4.44
C THR A 16 -13.93 -12.07 5.63
N GLY A 17 -14.69 -10.97 5.55
CA GLY A 17 -14.69 -9.88 6.53
C GLY A 17 -13.37 -9.11 6.63
N HIS A 18 -12.34 -9.53 5.90
CA HIS A 18 -11.00 -8.97 5.98
C HIS A 18 -10.78 -7.87 4.94
N VAL A 19 -10.00 -6.86 5.30
CA VAL A 19 -9.52 -5.83 4.38
C VAL A 19 -8.46 -6.44 3.46
N THR A 20 -8.72 -6.43 2.15
CA THR A 20 -7.81 -6.97 1.13
C THR A 20 -7.20 -5.89 0.25
N ALA A 21 -7.79 -4.70 0.19
CA ALA A 21 -7.25 -3.55 -0.50
C ALA A 21 -7.50 -2.31 0.34
N LEU A 22 -6.49 -1.45 0.45
CA LEU A 22 -6.56 -0.19 1.15
C LEU A 22 -5.90 0.87 0.27
N ASP A 23 -6.68 1.89 -0.05
CA ASP A 23 -6.25 3.05 -0.81
C ASP A 23 -6.39 4.27 0.09
N LEU A 24 -5.24 4.86 0.42
CA LEU A 24 -5.10 6.12 1.16
C LEU A 24 -4.24 7.09 0.35
N SER A 25 -4.29 6.98 -0.98
CA SER A 25 -3.64 7.95 -1.85
C SER A 25 -4.23 9.34 -1.63
N CYS A 26 -3.42 10.39 -1.78
CA CYS A 26 -3.85 11.79 -1.71
C CYS A 26 -4.62 12.14 -0.41
N SER A 27 -4.32 11.48 0.71
CA SER A 27 -5.13 11.54 1.94
C SER A 27 -4.62 12.52 2.98
N MET A 28 -3.64 13.37 2.63
CA MET A 28 -2.99 14.34 3.52
C MET A 28 -2.41 13.70 4.80
N LEU A 29 -1.99 12.44 4.72
CA LEU A 29 -1.30 11.78 5.82
C LEU A 29 0.05 12.47 6.03
N TYR A 30 0.34 12.85 7.27
CA TYR A 30 1.57 13.53 7.64
C TYR A 30 2.31 12.82 8.77
N GLY A 31 3.65 12.84 8.71
CA GLY A 31 4.54 12.36 9.77
C GLY A 31 4.99 10.92 9.56
N THR A 32 5.48 10.27 10.62
CA THR A 32 6.15 8.96 10.48
C THR A 32 5.17 7.79 10.59
N LEU A 33 5.22 6.86 9.64
CA LEU A 33 4.54 5.57 9.77
C LEU A 33 5.28 4.66 10.77
N HIS A 34 4.88 4.72 12.04
CA HIS A 34 5.54 3.97 13.11
C HIS A 34 5.37 2.44 12.93
N PRO A 35 6.40 1.62 13.23
CA PRO A 35 6.35 0.16 13.12
C PRO A 35 5.25 -0.54 13.95
N ASN A 36 4.67 0.15 14.94
CA ASN A 36 3.57 -0.34 15.78
C ASN A 36 2.17 0.07 15.26
N SER A 37 2.09 0.71 14.09
CA SER A 37 0.82 1.06 13.45
C SER A 37 -0.05 -0.18 13.22
N THR A 38 -1.35 -0.03 13.45
CA THR A 38 -2.36 -1.07 13.17
C THR A 38 -2.47 -1.40 11.68
N LEU A 39 -1.92 -0.57 10.80
CA LEU A 39 -1.78 -0.90 9.38
C LEU A 39 -1.08 -2.25 9.19
N PHE A 40 -0.05 -2.56 9.98
CA PHE A 40 0.74 -3.78 9.85
C PHE A 40 0.03 -5.04 10.39
N SER A 41 -1.16 -4.93 10.99
CA SER A 41 -1.99 -6.09 11.36
C SER A 41 -2.94 -6.55 10.24
N LEU A 42 -2.98 -5.85 9.10
CA LEU A 42 -3.81 -6.22 7.95
C LEU A 42 -3.17 -7.35 7.12
N HIS A 43 -3.02 -8.54 7.70
CA HIS A 43 -2.30 -9.67 7.07
C HIS A 43 -2.94 -10.22 5.78
N HIS A 44 -4.20 -9.87 5.51
CA HIS A 44 -4.91 -10.25 4.29
C HIS A 44 -4.79 -9.22 3.16
N LEU A 45 -4.06 -8.12 3.40
CA LEU A 45 -3.90 -7.05 2.44
C LEU A 45 -3.14 -7.55 1.19
N GLN A 46 -3.72 -7.26 0.03
CA GLN A 46 -3.20 -7.59 -1.29
C GLN A 46 -2.77 -6.34 -2.05
N LYS A 47 -3.42 -5.19 -1.77
CA LYS A 47 -3.08 -3.91 -2.38
C LYS A 47 -3.03 -2.84 -1.30
N LEU A 48 -1.94 -2.08 -1.28
CA LEU A 48 -1.76 -0.93 -0.42
C LEU A 48 -1.26 0.25 -1.24
N ASP A 49 -2.02 1.33 -1.21
CA ASP A 49 -1.64 2.60 -1.80
C ASP A 49 -1.54 3.68 -0.70
N LEU A 50 -0.33 4.22 -0.52
CA LEU A 50 -0.02 5.34 0.37
C LEU A 50 0.58 6.53 -0.41
N SER A 51 0.42 6.53 -1.73
CA SER A 51 0.97 7.57 -2.61
C SER A 51 0.44 8.96 -2.29
N ASP A 52 1.19 9.99 -2.71
CA ASP A 52 0.76 11.39 -2.58
C ASP A 52 0.35 11.76 -1.15
N ASN A 53 1.26 11.49 -0.22
CA ASN A 53 1.17 11.85 1.20
C ASN A 53 2.50 12.49 1.63
N ASP A 54 2.64 12.87 2.90
CA ASP A 54 3.88 13.45 3.40
C ASP A 54 4.39 12.67 4.62
N PHE A 55 5.21 11.65 4.37
CA PHE A 55 5.83 10.88 5.46
C PHE A 55 7.07 11.56 6.06
N ASN A 56 7.25 12.87 5.87
CA ASN A 56 8.21 13.74 6.55
C ASN A 56 9.65 13.20 6.55
N SER A 57 10.14 12.80 5.38
CA SER A 57 11.49 12.22 5.17
C SER A 57 11.77 11.01 6.08
N SER A 58 10.72 10.29 6.47
CA SER A 58 10.87 9.09 7.30
C SER A 58 11.33 7.90 6.47
N HIS A 59 11.92 6.91 7.16
CA HIS A 59 12.37 5.69 6.50
C HIS A 59 11.18 4.75 6.26
N ILE A 60 11.20 4.04 5.13
CA ILE A 60 10.27 2.95 4.87
C ILE A 60 10.44 1.89 5.97
N SER A 61 9.35 1.49 6.62
CA SER A 61 9.41 0.51 7.72
C SER A 61 9.70 -0.91 7.19
N SER A 62 10.61 -1.65 7.83
CA SER A 62 10.82 -3.08 7.53
C SER A 62 9.56 -3.94 7.75
N ARG A 63 8.57 -3.41 8.50
CA ARG A 63 7.28 -4.07 8.75
C ARG A 63 6.44 -4.28 7.49
N PHE A 64 6.69 -3.54 6.41
CA PHE A 64 6.06 -3.83 5.11
C PHE A 64 6.30 -5.28 4.67
N GLY A 65 7.46 -5.88 5.00
CA GLY A 65 7.77 -7.29 4.69
C GLY A 65 6.85 -8.32 5.35
N GLN A 66 5.95 -7.92 6.26
CA GLN A 66 4.99 -8.81 6.92
C GLN A 66 3.72 -9.07 6.09
N PHE A 67 3.46 -8.29 5.04
CA PHE A 67 2.29 -8.46 4.20
C PHE A 67 2.47 -9.63 3.20
N SER A 68 2.42 -10.86 3.70
CA SER A 68 2.65 -12.09 2.91
C SER A 68 1.68 -12.30 1.74
N ASN A 69 0.57 -11.56 1.70
CA ASN A 69 -0.41 -11.58 0.62
C ASN A 69 -0.32 -10.37 -0.33
N LEU A 70 0.58 -9.43 -0.09
CA LEU A 70 0.68 -8.21 -0.87
C LEU A 70 1.14 -8.50 -2.30
N THR A 71 0.42 -7.91 -3.23
CA THR A 71 0.67 -7.99 -4.67
C THR A 71 1.02 -6.64 -5.27
N HIS A 72 0.52 -5.54 -4.68
CA HIS A 72 0.77 -4.18 -5.13
C HIS A 72 1.08 -3.31 -3.91
N LEU A 73 2.23 -2.63 -3.93
CA LEU A 73 2.62 -1.62 -2.96
C LEU A 73 2.98 -0.35 -3.70
N ASN A 74 2.24 0.73 -3.43
CA ASN A 74 2.53 2.05 -3.97
C ASN A 74 2.86 3.01 -2.82
N LEU A 75 4.10 3.52 -2.81
CA LEU A 75 4.60 4.52 -1.86
C LEU A 75 5.14 5.75 -2.61
N ASN A 76 4.76 5.94 -3.88
CA ASN A 76 5.33 7.01 -4.71
C ASN A 76 4.87 8.39 -4.25
N PHE A 77 5.72 9.39 -4.49
CA PHE A 77 5.43 10.78 -4.15
C PHE A 77 4.99 10.96 -2.67
N SER A 78 5.64 10.25 -1.74
CA SER A 78 5.24 10.27 -0.33
C SER A 78 6.33 10.77 0.64
N VAL A 79 7.39 11.38 0.11
CA VAL A 79 8.51 11.94 0.89
C VAL A 79 9.16 10.91 1.82
N PHE A 80 9.22 9.63 1.40
CA PHE A 80 10.06 8.66 2.10
C PHE A 80 11.54 8.90 1.79
N ALA A 81 12.42 8.63 2.75
CA ALA A 81 13.87 8.77 2.58
C ALA A 81 14.63 7.53 3.06
N GLY A 82 15.95 7.53 2.82
CA GLY A 82 16.84 6.44 3.22
C GLY A 82 16.75 5.21 2.31
N GLN A 83 17.32 4.10 2.78
CA GLN A 83 17.39 2.86 2.00
C GLN A 83 16.09 2.07 2.09
N VAL A 84 15.70 1.41 0.99
CA VAL A 84 14.63 0.42 0.97
C VAL A 84 15.02 -0.78 1.87
N PRO A 85 14.23 -1.13 2.89
CA PRO A 85 14.54 -2.25 3.78
C PRO A 85 14.63 -3.57 3.01
N LEU A 86 15.57 -4.44 3.39
CA LEU A 86 15.72 -5.76 2.75
C LEU A 86 14.47 -6.62 2.92
N GLU A 87 13.66 -6.37 3.95
CA GLU A 87 12.44 -7.11 4.26
C GLU A 87 11.36 -6.94 3.18
N ILE A 88 11.47 -5.93 2.31
CA ILE A 88 10.63 -5.84 1.10
C ILE A 88 10.82 -7.09 0.22
N SER A 89 12.00 -7.73 0.24
CA SER A 89 12.24 -9.01 -0.46
C SER A 89 11.42 -10.19 0.08
N HIS A 90 10.85 -10.08 1.30
CA HIS A 90 9.96 -11.10 1.84
C HIS A 90 8.56 -11.09 1.21
N LEU A 91 8.23 -10.04 0.44
CA LEU A 91 6.96 -9.91 -0.28
C LEU A 91 6.94 -10.81 -1.52
N SER A 92 6.88 -12.13 -1.31
CA SER A 92 7.02 -13.16 -2.35
C SER A 92 5.91 -13.17 -3.41
N LYS A 93 4.78 -12.47 -3.16
CA LYS A 93 3.66 -12.32 -4.09
C LYS A 93 3.62 -10.96 -4.78
N LEU A 94 4.59 -10.09 -4.51
CA LEU A 94 4.62 -8.73 -5.05
C LEU A 94 4.77 -8.78 -6.57
N VAL A 95 3.85 -8.12 -7.27
CA VAL A 95 3.82 -7.97 -8.72
C VAL A 95 4.24 -6.55 -9.10
N SER A 96 3.88 -5.57 -8.27
CA SER A 96 4.19 -4.16 -8.48
C SER A 96 4.69 -3.51 -7.20
N LEU A 97 5.83 -2.83 -7.31
CA LEU A 97 6.41 -1.99 -6.28
C LEU A 97 6.72 -0.63 -6.90
N ASP A 98 6.02 0.41 -6.45
CA ASP A 98 6.30 1.77 -6.87
C ASP A 98 6.85 2.58 -5.70
N LEU A 99 8.08 3.05 -5.87
CA LEU A 99 8.83 3.88 -4.93
C LEU A 99 9.31 5.19 -5.58
N SER A 100 8.82 5.48 -6.79
CA SER A 100 9.22 6.65 -7.56
C SER A 100 8.91 7.97 -6.84
N ASP A 101 9.60 9.03 -7.23
CA ASP A 101 9.36 10.40 -6.73
C ASP A 101 9.40 10.54 -5.19
N ASN A 102 10.23 9.72 -4.54
CA ASN A 102 10.61 9.87 -3.13
C ASN A 102 11.98 10.54 -3.01
N ASP A 103 12.24 11.14 -1.85
CA ASP A 103 13.46 11.91 -1.59
C ASP A 103 14.62 10.96 -1.23
N TYR A 104 15.23 10.38 -2.26
CA TYR A 104 16.47 9.63 -2.11
C TYR A 104 17.63 10.63 -2.09
N PRO A 105 18.44 10.70 -1.02
CA PRO A 105 19.62 11.54 -1.04
C PRO A 105 20.50 11.11 -2.22
N SER A 106 20.73 12.06 -3.12
CA SER A 106 21.74 11.93 -4.17
C SER A 106 23.07 11.58 -3.50
N LEU A 107 23.63 10.43 -3.88
CA LEU A 107 24.92 9.88 -3.40
C LEU A 107 26.04 10.92 -3.36
#